data_AF-A0A2E5F5J2-F1
#
_entry.id   AF-A0A2E5F5J2-F1
#
_cell.length_a   1.000
_cell.length_b   1.000
_cell.length_c   1.000
_cell.angle_alpha   90.00
_cell.angle_beta   90.00
_cell.angle_gamma   90.00
#
_symmetry.space_group_name_H-M   'P 1'
#
loop_
_entity.id
_entity.type
_entity.pdbx_description
1 polymer ?
#
loop_
_entity_poly.entity_id
_entity_poly.type
_entity_poly.pdbx_seq_one_letter_code
_entity_poly.pdbx_strand_id
1 'polypeptide(L)' 'MPTIVVTPPEPKVRMAFMDALETERIDYDRHTDGYWIYLRESQTDTWNSLVSKFKLKIEDTDPPAFF' A
#
# COMPACT_ATOMS: atom_id res chain seq x y z
N MET A 1 -0.67 10.97 8.79
CA MET A 1 -0.25 10.11 7.65
C MET A 1 -1.10 8.85 7.72
N PRO A 2 -1.95 8.57 6.71
CA PRO A 2 -2.70 7.32 6.69
C PRO A 2 -1.75 6.14 6.49
N THR A 3 -1.88 5.13 7.35
CA THR A 3 -1.22 3.84 7.19
C THR A 3 -2.24 2.87 6.65
N ILE A 4 -1.93 2.24 5.52
CA ILE A 4 -2.84 1.29 4.88
C ILE A 4 -2.25 -0.10 5.00
N VAL A 5 -3.01 -1.03 5.55
CA VAL A 5 -2.61 -2.43 5.61
C VAL A 5 -3.20 -3.13 4.39
N VAL A 6 -2.32 -3.66 3.53
CA VAL A 6 -2.73 -4.42 2.34
C VAL A 6 -2.24 -5.86 2.42
N THR A 7 -3.12 -6.78 2.05
CA THR A 7 -2.75 -8.18 1.87
C THR A 7 -1.71 -8.27 0.74
N PRO A 8 -0.67 -9.11 0.89
CA PRO A 8 0.28 -9.35 -0.18
C PRO A 8 -0.41 -9.73 -1.50
N PRO A 9 -0.13 -9.02 -2.60
CA PRO A 9 -0.67 -9.41 -3.89
C PRO A 9 -0.08 -10.76 -4.32
N GLU A 10 -0.72 -11.38 -5.33
CA GLU A 10 -0.31 -12.68 -5.82
C GLU A 10 1.20 -12.69 -6.18
N PRO A 11 1.92 -13.80 -5.92
CA PRO A 11 3.37 -13.87 -6.14
C PRO A 11 3.81 -13.41 -7.55
N LYS A 12 2.97 -13.65 -8.57
CA LYS A 12 3.22 -13.29 -9.97
C LYS A 12 3.27 -11.78 -10.21
N VAL A 13 2.52 -10.99 -9.44
CA VAL A 13 2.44 -9.53 -9.60
C VAL A 13 3.12 -8.77 -8.46
N ARG A 14 3.56 -9.49 -7.41
CA ARG A 14 4.22 -8.93 -6.24
C ARG A 14 5.48 -8.13 -6.59
N MET A 15 6.32 -8.65 -7.49
CA MET A 15 7.54 -7.94 -7.92
C MET A 15 7.17 -6.62 -8.61
N ALA A 16 6.22 -6.65 -9.54
CA ALA A 16 5.74 -5.46 -10.24
C ALA A 16 5.06 -4.45 -9.30
N PHE A 17 4.39 -4.91 -8.24
CA PHE A 17 3.82 -4.05 -7.22
C PHE A 17 4.91 -3.34 -6.40
N MET A 18 5.94 -4.09 -5.96
CA MET A 18 7.08 -3.51 -5.25
C MET A 18 7.82 -2.48 -6.10
N ASP A 19 8.10 -2.81 -7.37
CA ASP A 19 8.74 -1.87 -8.30
C ASP A 19 7.92 -0.59 -8.48
N ALA A 20 6.58 -0.70 -8.50
CA ALA A 20 5.69 0.45 -8.60
C ALA A 20 5.72 1.32 -7.33
N LEU A 21 5.77 0.71 -6.13
CA LEU A 21 5.91 1.46 -4.87
C LEU A 21 7.23 2.25 -4.84
N GLU A 22 8.34 1.62 -5.23
CA GLU A 22 9.66 2.26 -5.30
C GLU A 22 9.68 3.40 -6.33
N THR A 23 9.09 3.18 -7.51
CA THR A 23 8.99 4.18 -8.59
C THR A 23 8.25 5.42 -8.13
N GLU A 24 7.13 5.23 -7.43
CA GLU A 24 6.27 6.31 -6.92
C GLU A 24 6.74 6.86 -5.57
N ARG A 25 7.87 6.35 -5.05
CA ARG A 25 8.46 6.70 -3.75
C ARG A 25 7.45 6.59 -2.61
N ILE A 26 6.65 5.54 -2.65
CA ILE A 26 5.69 5.23 -1.59
C ILE A 26 6.42 4.38 -0.56
N ASP A 27 6.48 4.91 0.66
CA ASP A 27 7.11 4.24 1.79
C ASP A 27 6.24 3.04 2.21
N TYR A 28 6.86 1.88 2.46
CA TYR A 28 6.16 0.68 2.91
C TYR A 28 7.00 -0.18 3.86
N ASP A 29 6.33 -0.96 4.71
CA ASP A 29 6.93 -1.96 5.59
C ASP A 29 6.28 -3.33 5.40
N ARG A 30 7.03 -4.40 5.66
CA ARG A 30 6.60 -5.79 5.51
C ARG A 30 6.34 -6.39 6.88
N HIS A 31 5.06 -6.62 7.19
CA HIS A 31 4.62 -7.28 8.40
C HIS A 31 4.17 -8.72 8.13
N THR A 32 4.06 -9.51 9.21
CA THR A 32 3.44 -10.85 9.18
C THR A 32 2.01 -10.83 8.66
N ASP A 33 1.34 -9.71 8.88
CA ASP A 33 -0.09 -9.53 8.63
C ASP A 33 -0.33 -8.93 7.24
N GLY A 34 0.72 -8.40 6.59
CA GLY A 34 0.65 -7.84 5.24
C GLY A 34 1.69 -6.75 5.00
N TYR A 35 1.44 -5.90 4.02
CA TYR A 35 2.26 -4.71 3.77
C TYR A 35 1.60 -3.49 4.38
N TRP A 36 2.37 -2.74 5.15
CA TRP A 36 1.95 -1.45 5.67
C TRP A 36 2.44 -0.38 4.71
N ILE A 37 1.52 0.39 4.15
CA ILE A 37 1.80 1.42 3.16
C ILE A 37 1.60 2.77 3.82
N TYR A 38 2.63 3.60 3.80
CA TYR A 38 2.60 4.94 4.35
C TYR A 38 2.40 5.93 3.22
N LEU A 39 1.19 6.50 3.13
CA LEU A 39 0.85 7.43 2.06
C LEU A 39 0.96 8.88 2.52
N ARG A 40 1.48 9.71 1.62
CA ARG A 40 1.41 11.16 1.70
C ARG A 40 0.18 11.65 0.94
N GLU A 41 -0.33 12.84 1.29
CA GLU A 41 -1.53 13.39 0.65
C GLU A 41 -1.40 13.48 -0.88
N SER A 42 -0.20 13.84 -1.37
CA SER A 42 0.10 13.93 -2.81
C SER A 42 0.16 12.60 -3.55
N GLN A 43 0.17 11.47 -2.83
CA GLN A 43 0.29 10.12 -3.40
C GLN A 43 -1.05 9.37 -3.41
N THR A 44 -2.13 9.98 -2.92
CA THR A 44 -3.45 9.35 -2.83
C THR A 44 -3.99 8.89 -4.18
N ASP A 45 -3.87 9.74 -5.21
CA ASP A 45 -4.34 9.41 -6.57
C ASP A 45 -3.49 8.31 -7.22
N THR A 46 -2.17 8.36 -7.02
CA THR A 46 -1.24 7.32 -7.46
C THR A 46 -1.58 5.98 -6.80
N TRP A 47 -1.81 5.99 -5.48
CA TRP A 47 -2.19 4.79 -4.73
C TRP A 47 -3.49 4.17 -5.24
N ASN A 48 -4.53 4.97 -5.43
CA ASN A 48 -5.81 4.49 -5.97
C ASN A 48 -5.64 3.81 -7.34
N SER A 49 -4.74 4.35 -8.16
CA SER A 49 -4.39 3.75 -9.45
C SER A 49 -3.67 2.40 -9.29
N LEU A 50 -2.75 2.28 -8.32
CA LEU A 50 -2.06 1.02 -8.01
C LEU A 50 -3.01 -0.04 -7.44
N VAL A 51 -3.89 0.33 -6.51
CA VAL A 51 -4.90 -0.57 -5.94
C VAL A 51 -5.76 -1.17 -7.05
N SER A 52 -6.25 -0.34 -7.98
CA SER A 52 -7.06 -0.79 -9.11
C SER A 52 -6.25 -1.69 -10.07
N LYS A 53 -5.02 -1.29 -10.40
CA LYS A 53 -4.13 -2.02 -11.33
C LYS A 53 -3.75 -3.40 -10.80
N PHE A 54 -3.39 -3.49 -9.53
CA PHE A 54 -2.92 -4.73 -8.89
C PHE A 54 -4.02 -5.50 -8.17
N LYS A 55 -5.27 -5.00 -8.19
CA LYS A 55 -6.43 -5.56 -7.48
C LYS A 55 -6.10 -5.87 -6.02
N LEU A 56 -5.48 -4.90 -5.35
CA LEU A 56 -5.04 -5.06 -3.96
C LEU A 56 -6.25 -5.21 -3.04
N LYS A 57 -6.10 -6.07 -2.03
CA LYS A 57 -7.04 -6.15 -0.91
C LYS A 57 -6.51 -5.27 0.21
N ILE A 58 -7.27 -4.23 0.53
CA ILE A 58 -7.01 -3.36 1.68
C ILE A 58 -7.74 -3.98 2.86
N GLU A 59 -7.00 -4.37 3.90
CA GLU A 59 -7.59 -4.94 5.11
C GLU A 59 -7.94 -3.86 6.13
N ASP A 60 -7.10 -2.82 6.23
CA ASP A 60 -7.33 -1.73 7.15
C ASP A 60 -6.83 -0.39 6.60
N THR A 61 -7.56 0.67 6.92
CA THR A 61 -7.24 2.06 6.56
C THR A 61 -7.39 2.91 7.82
N ASP A 62 -6.63 2.58 8.86
CA ASP A 62 -6.82 3.24 10.15
C ASP A 62 -6.15 4.64 10.14
N PRO A 63 -6.89 5.74 10.34
CA PRO A 63 -6.29 6.96 10.86
C PRO A 63 -5.83 6.66 12.30
N PRO A 64 -4.61 7.04 12.73
CA PRO A 64 -4.17 6.73 14.08
C PRO A 64 -5.17 7.30 15.09
N ALA A 65 -5.93 6.41 15.74
CA ALA A 65 -6.81 6.74 16.84
C ALA A 65 -5.93 7.07 18.06
N PHE A 66 -5.51 8.32 18.16
CA PHE A 66 -4.98 8.86 19.41
C PHE A 66 -6.15 8.95 20.40
N PHE A 67 -6.22 7.97 21.31
CA PHE A 67 -7.01 8.06 22.55
C PHE A 67 -6.29 8.93 23.58
#